data_AF-A0A1Y1NCB4-F1
#
_entry.id   AF-A0A1Y1NCB4-F1
#
_cell.length_a   1.000
_cell.length_b   1.000
_cell.length_c   1.000
_cell.angle_alpha   90.00
_cell.angle_beta   90.00
_cell.angle_gamma   90.00
#
_symmetry.space_group_name_H-M   'P 1'
#
loop_
_entity.id
_entity.type
_entity.pdbx_description
1 polymer ?
#
loop_
_entity_poly.entity_id
_entity_poly.type
_entity_poly.pdbx_seq_one_letter_code
_entity_poly.pdbx_strand_id
1 'polypeptide(L)'
;MFLIIIHLLFTLFTLTHSISDHPILIVVSFDAFRYDYFAKKVTPNLLRLRERGSYADYINNVFPTKTFTNHHTIATGLYAENHGVLGNSYYDKIKQISFKIGYELFHYDETIIPIWRLNEMSGHGRFSGSMMWPGAAFEYQGKLPTHLQKFDPEWNWYKRVDTVLSWIEDPTKPANLVMLYFEEPDTHGHAFGPKSKEVVEMLQRLDNVSYYLHEQLKRKGLTDKVNVIHLSDHGMTTVTPANFIDFTKYLKPNTYEIACTSPALHVIPKQGTYYLVPSLGFI
;
A
#
# COMPACT_ATOMS: atom_id res chain seq x y z
N MET A 1 58.87 28.78 34.32
CA MET A 1 59.02 27.41 33.74
C MET A 1 57.63 26.78 33.77
N PHE A 2 56.99 26.76 32.60
CA PHE A 2 55.59 26.40 32.37
C PHE A 2 55.32 24.91 32.59
N LEU A 3 54.21 24.55 33.23
CA LEU A 3 53.50 23.30 32.95
C LEU A 3 52.05 23.38 33.48
N ILE A 4 51.16 23.94 32.66
CA ILE A 4 49.70 23.76 32.80
C ILE A 4 49.34 22.57 31.91
N ILE A 5 49.04 21.43 32.53
CA ILE A 5 48.57 20.24 31.84
C ILE A 5 47.06 20.42 31.60
N ILE A 6 46.70 20.85 30.39
CA ILE A 6 45.31 20.86 29.92
C ILE A 6 44.96 19.43 29.51
N HIS A 7 44.17 18.73 30.33
CA HIS A 7 43.49 17.51 29.92
C HIS A 7 42.34 17.90 28.97
N LEU A 8 42.61 17.88 27.67
CA LEU A 8 41.58 17.99 26.64
C LEU A 8 40.83 16.65 26.59
N LEU A 9 39.73 16.55 27.35
CA LEU A 9 38.73 15.51 27.14
C LEU A 9 38.06 15.78 25.79
N PHE A 10 38.59 15.17 24.72
CA PHE A 10 37.85 14.98 23.47
C PHE A 10 36.71 14.01 23.77
N THR A 11 35.57 14.51 24.23
CA THR A 11 34.30 13.81 24.06
C THR A 11 34.02 13.80 22.56
N LEU A 12 34.44 12.72 21.90
CA LEU A 12 33.86 12.34 20.62
C LEU A 12 32.37 12.14 20.89
N PHE A 13 31.55 13.15 20.65
CA PHE A 13 30.13 12.97 20.42
C PHE A 13 30.04 12.17 19.11
N THR A 14 30.20 10.85 19.19
CA THR A 14 29.64 9.98 18.19
C THR A 14 28.15 10.29 18.23
N LEU A 15 27.61 10.91 17.18
CA LEU A 15 26.17 10.91 16.93
C LEU A 15 25.78 9.42 16.94
N THR A 16 25.30 8.93 18.08
CA THR A 16 24.74 7.60 18.17
C THR A 16 23.49 7.65 17.33
N HIS A 17 23.57 7.02 16.16
CA HIS A 17 22.43 6.80 15.29
C HIS A 17 21.36 6.09 16.11
N SER A 18 20.34 6.83 16.54
CA SER A 18 19.25 6.26 17.31
C SER A 18 18.34 5.56 16.31
N ILE A 19 18.42 4.25 16.30
CA ILE A 19 17.51 3.37 15.56
C ILE A 19 16.86 2.45 16.59
N SER A 20 15.73 1.84 16.22
CA SER A 20 15.03 0.95 17.14
C SER A 20 15.89 -0.28 17.50
N ASP A 21 15.82 -0.70 18.76
CA ASP A 21 16.37 -1.99 19.22
C ASP A 21 15.53 -3.19 18.72
N HIS A 22 14.35 -2.93 18.16
CA HIS A 22 13.49 -3.93 17.53
C HIS A 22 13.87 -4.13 16.06
N PRO A 23 13.60 -5.31 15.46
CA PRO A 23 13.76 -5.52 14.02
C PRO A 23 13.01 -4.45 13.22
N ILE A 24 13.73 -3.82 12.29
CA ILE A 24 13.20 -2.73 11.46
C ILE A 24 12.72 -3.32 10.14
N LEU A 25 11.50 -2.95 9.74
CA LEU A 25 10.87 -3.37 8.49
C LEU A 25 10.31 -2.16 7.73
N ILE A 26 10.64 -2.07 6.45
CA ILE A 26 9.95 -1.20 5.48
C ILE A 26 9.17 -2.09 4.52
N VAL A 27 7.87 -1.88 4.42
CA VAL A 27 7.01 -2.49 3.40
C VAL A 27 6.76 -1.46 2.32
N VAL A 28 7.23 -1.74 1.10
CA VAL A 28 7.08 -0.89 -0.08
C VAL A 28 6.03 -1.50 -0.99
N SER A 29 4.95 -0.76 -1.25
CA SER A 29 3.92 -1.12 -2.22
C SER A 29 3.99 -0.22 -3.44
N PHE A 30 4.07 -0.84 -4.61
CA PHE A 30 3.85 -0.20 -5.91
C PHE A 30 2.48 -0.66 -6.42
N ASP A 31 1.53 0.27 -6.52
CA ASP A 31 0.15 -0.03 -6.91
C ASP A 31 0.09 -0.65 -8.31
N ALA A 32 -0.57 -1.80 -8.42
CA ALA A 32 -0.70 -2.56 -9.67
C ALA A 32 0.61 -2.96 -10.36
N PHE A 33 1.71 -3.10 -9.62
CA PHE A 33 2.95 -3.67 -10.14
C PHE A 33 2.76 -5.18 -10.42
N ARG A 34 2.35 -5.47 -11.65
CA ARG A 34 2.07 -6.83 -12.11
C ARG A 34 3.32 -7.72 -12.08
N TYR A 35 3.11 -8.99 -11.74
CA TYR A 35 4.16 -9.99 -11.53
C TYR A 35 5.18 -10.14 -12.69
N ASP A 36 4.82 -9.78 -13.92
CA ASP A 36 5.64 -9.93 -15.13
C ASP A 36 6.37 -8.63 -15.56
N TYR A 37 6.39 -7.58 -14.73
CA TYR A 37 7.08 -6.32 -15.02
C TYR A 37 8.60 -6.33 -14.73
N PHE A 38 9.16 -7.46 -14.32
CA PHE A 38 10.61 -7.63 -14.13
C PHE A 38 11.32 -7.84 -15.47
N ALA A 39 12.08 -6.85 -15.94
CA ALA A 39 12.79 -6.91 -17.22
C ALA A 39 14.15 -6.20 -17.19
N LYS A 40 15.19 -6.86 -17.72
CA LYS A 40 16.61 -6.44 -17.60
C LYS A 40 16.90 -5.00 -18.03
N LYS A 41 16.19 -4.48 -19.03
CA LYS A 41 16.37 -3.12 -19.57
C LYS A 41 15.41 -2.09 -18.97
N VAL A 42 14.47 -2.52 -18.12
CA VAL A 42 13.39 -1.68 -17.57
C VAL A 42 13.53 -1.57 -16.05
N THR A 43 13.70 -2.70 -15.36
CA THR A 43 13.75 -2.80 -13.90
C THR A 43 15.03 -3.52 -13.41
N PRO A 44 16.25 -3.09 -13.81
CA PRO A 44 17.49 -3.76 -13.45
C PRO A 44 17.78 -3.77 -11.95
N ASN A 45 17.36 -2.75 -11.19
CA ASN A 45 17.62 -2.69 -9.75
C ASN A 45 16.72 -3.63 -8.97
N LEU A 46 15.43 -3.69 -9.31
CA LEU A 46 14.48 -4.66 -8.76
C LEU A 46 14.87 -6.09 -9.12
N LEU A 47 15.38 -6.33 -10.33
CA LEU A 47 15.94 -7.64 -10.71
C LEU A 47 17.15 -8.02 -9.85
N ARG A 48 18.06 -7.08 -9.59
CA ARG A 48 19.19 -7.34 -8.69
C ARG A 48 18.74 -7.65 -7.26
N LEU A 49 17.67 -7.00 -6.77
CA LEU A 49 17.08 -7.32 -5.47
C LEU A 49 16.47 -8.74 -5.48
N ARG A 50 15.76 -9.11 -6.55
CA ARG A 50 15.24 -10.47 -6.75
C ARG A 50 16.37 -11.52 -6.73
N GLU A 51 17.52 -11.25 -7.33
CA GLU A 51 18.66 -12.17 -7.38
C GLU A 51 19.41 -12.31 -6.04
N ARG A 52 19.35 -11.28 -5.18
CA ARG A 52 20.13 -11.21 -3.93
C ARG A 52 19.30 -11.37 -2.65
N GLY A 53 17.98 -11.34 -2.77
CA GLY A 53 17.03 -11.49 -1.67
C GLY A 53 16.15 -12.73 -1.83
N SER A 54 15.08 -12.76 -1.05
CA SER A 54 14.00 -13.75 -1.20
C SER A 54 12.96 -13.23 -2.19
N TYR A 55 12.50 -14.12 -3.08
CA TYR A 55 11.54 -13.78 -4.13
C TYR A 55 10.47 -14.87 -4.28
N ALA A 56 9.24 -14.43 -4.55
CA ALA A 56 8.13 -15.28 -4.97
C ALA A 56 7.70 -14.87 -6.38
N ASP A 57 7.38 -15.84 -7.25
CA ASP A 57 7.02 -15.57 -8.65
C ASP A 57 5.81 -14.64 -8.79
N TYR A 58 4.88 -14.72 -7.84
CA TYR A 58 3.74 -13.81 -7.71
C TYR A 58 3.16 -13.87 -6.29
N ILE A 59 2.37 -12.85 -5.94
CA ILE A 59 1.50 -12.86 -4.76
C ILE A 59 0.07 -13.15 -5.26
N ASN A 60 -0.63 -14.07 -4.61
CA ASN A 60 -2.04 -14.31 -4.91
C ASN A 60 -2.90 -13.33 -4.12
N ASN A 61 -3.43 -12.31 -4.81
CA ASN A 61 -4.24 -11.26 -4.22
C ASN A 61 -5.65 -11.79 -3.88
N VAL A 62 -6.29 -11.20 -2.86
CA VAL A 62 -7.66 -11.56 -2.52
C VAL A 62 -8.64 -10.93 -3.53
N PHE A 63 -9.81 -11.56 -3.64
CA PHE A 63 -10.89 -11.04 -4.46
C PHE A 63 -11.77 -10.06 -3.65
N PRO A 64 -12.18 -8.91 -4.23
CA PRO A 64 -11.79 -8.41 -5.54
C PRO A 64 -10.38 -7.82 -5.56
N THR A 65 -9.69 -7.93 -6.70
CA THR A 65 -8.35 -7.36 -6.92
C THR A 65 -8.44 -5.83 -7.09
N LYS A 66 -8.73 -5.14 -5.99
CA LYS A 66 -8.86 -3.69 -5.87
C LYS A 66 -7.90 -3.16 -4.81
N THR A 67 -7.46 -1.92 -5.00
CA THR A 67 -6.45 -1.26 -4.17
C THR A 67 -6.73 -1.33 -2.69
N PHE A 68 -7.88 -0.82 -2.26
CA PHE A 68 -8.19 -0.71 -0.84
C PHE A 68 -8.42 -2.07 -0.19
N THR A 69 -9.05 -2.99 -0.91
CA THR A 69 -9.26 -4.36 -0.45
C THR A 69 -7.92 -5.04 -0.17
N ASN A 70 -7.02 -5.07 -1.14
CA ASN A 70 -5.78 -5.82 -1.00
C ASN A 70 -4.76 -5.14 -0.08
N HIS A 71 -4.63 -3.81 -0.10
CA HIS A 71 -3.78 -3.11 0.86
C HIS A 71 -4.26 -3.30 2.31
N HIS A 72 -5.58 -3.40 2.53
CA HIS A 72 -6.12 -3.64 3.86
C HIS A 72 -5.98 -5.12 4.28
N THR A 73 -6.12 -6.06 3.35
CA THR A 73 -5.75 -7.47 3.56
C THR A 73 -4.28 -7.60 3.96
N ILE A 74 -3.35 -6.94 3.26
CA ILE A 74 -1.92 -6.94 3.61
C ILE A 74 -1.71 -6.37 5.01
N ALA A 75 -2.42 -5.30 5.37
CA ALA A 75 -2.28 -4.65 6.66
C ALA A 75 -2.86 -5.47 7.83
N THR A 76 -3.84 -6.34 7.61
CA THR A 76 -4.60 -7.02 8.67
C THR A 76 -4.43 -8.53 8.70
N GLY A 77 -4.02 -9.14 7.59
CA GLY A 77 -4.00 -10.60 7.41
C GLY A 77 -5.39 -11.22 7.23
N LEU A 78 -6.44 -10.42 7.01
CA LEU A 78 -7.82 -10.86 6.91
C LEU A 78 -8.32 -10.83 5.47
N TYR A 79 -9.25 -11.71 5.12
CA TYR A 79 -9.96 -11.65 3.83
C TYR A 79 -10.92 -10.45 3.76
N ALA A 80 -11.31 -10.09 2.54
CA ALA A 80 -12.24 -9.00 2.25
C ALA A 80 -13.54 -9.08 3.07
N GLU A 81 -14.11 -10.28 3.18
CA GLU A 81 -15.34 -10.54 3.93
C GLU A 81 -15.17 -10.39 5.45
N ASN A 82 -13.96 -10.55 5.98
CA ASN A 82 -13.68 -10.40 7.40
C ASN A 82 -13.35 -8.95 7.76
N HIS A 83 -12.54 -8.28 6.94
CA HIS A 83 -12.14 -6.90 7.25
C HIS A 83 -13.11 -5.82 6.72
N GLY A 84 -14.11 -6.20 5.93
CA GLY A 84 -15.19 -5.32 5.46
C GLY A 84 -14.85 -4.38 4.29
N VAL A 85 -13.57 -4.18 3.94
CA VAL A 85 -13.17 -3.42 2.75
C VAL A 85 -13.41 -4.19 1.44
N LEU A 86 -14.63 -4.13 0.89
CA LEU A 86 -15.05 -4.89 -0.28
C LEU A 86 -14.68 -4.26 -1.64
N GLY A 87 -14.07 -3.08 -1.64
CA GLY A 87 -13.59 -2.38 -2.83
C GLY A 87 -13.21 -0.94 -2.54
N ASN A 88 -12.82 -0.18 -3.57
CA ASN A 88 -12.49 1.25 -3.43
C ASN A 88 -13.74 2.13 -3.16
N SER A 89 -14.92 1.56 -3.35
CA SER A 89 -16.23 2.10 -2.99
C SER A 89 -17.21 0.92 -2.86
N TYR A 90 -18.14 0.96 -1.91
CA TYR A 90 -19.23 -0.01 -1.83
C TYR A 90 -20.49 0.63 -1.25
N TYR A 91 -21.64 0.00 -1.49
CA TYR A 91 -22.92 0.39 -0.91
C TYR A 91 -23.26 -0.53 0.25
N ASP A 92 -23.56 0.06 1.40
CA ASP A 92 -24.10 -0.66 2.55
C ASP A 92 -25.63 -0.59 2.50
N LYS A 93 -26.25 -1.76 2.36
CA LYS A 93 -27.71 -1.90 2.27
C LYS A 93 -28.42 -1.66 3.60
N ILE A 94 -27.77 -1.96 4.72
CA ILE A 94 -28.33 -1.78 6.07
C ILE A 94 -28.29 -0.28 6.42
N LYS A 95 -27.17 0.37 6.12
CA LYS A 95 -26.98 1.81 6.38
C LYS A 95 -27.58 2.71 5.28
N GLN A 96 -27.92 2.16 4.12
CA GLN A 96 -28.36 2.87 2.91
C GLN A 96 -27.39 3.98 2.44
N ILE A 97 -26.09 3.73 2.55
CA ILE A 97 -25.04 4.71 2.22
C ILE A 97 -24.06 4.11 1.20
N SER A 98 -23.65 4.93 0.23
CA SER A 98 -22.47 4.64 -0.60
C SER A 98 -21.23 5.14 0.12
N PHE A 99 -20.35 4.23 0.55
CA PHE A 99 -19.09 4.60 1.17
C PHE A 99 -18.11 5.05 0.09
N LYS A 100 -17.81 6.36 0.12
CA LYS A 100 -16.63 6.97 -0.48
C LYS A 100 -15.45 6.80 0.47
N ILE A 101 -14.23 7.07 -0.02
CA ILE A 101 -13.00 7.07 0.79
C ILE A 101 -13.25 7.83 2.11
N GLY A 102 -13.15 7.13 3.24
CA GLY A 102 -13.50 7.66 4.56
C GLY A 102 -13.33 6.61 5.66
N TYR A 103 -13.46 7.02 6.93
CA TYR A 103 -13.28 6.17 8.12
C TYR A 103 -14.07 4.88 8.01
N GLU A 104 -15.37 5.00 7.72
CA GLU A 104 -16.33 3.91 7.64
C GLU A 104 -15.97 2.81 6.64
N LEU A 105 -15.23 3.15 5.57
CA LEU A 105 -14.81 2.18 4.57
C LEU A 105 -13.82 1.16 5.16
N PHE A 106 -13.01 1.58 6.13
CA PHE A 106 -11.96 0.77 6.76
C PHE A 106 -12.32 0.30 8.19
N HIS A 107 -13.48 0.69 8.71
CA HIS A 107 -13.92 0.43 10.09
C HIS A 107 -15.33 -0.17 10.09
N TYR A 108 -15.50 -1.25 9.31
CA TYR A 108 -16.71 -2.07 9.39
C TYR A 108 -16.83 -2.75 10.77
N ASP A 109 -15.71 -3.19 11.33
CA ASP A 109 -15.58 -3.80 12.65
C ASP A 109 -14.41 -3.14 13.40
N GLU A 110 -14.72 -2.49 14.53
CA GLU A 110 -13.77 -1.78 15.38
C GLU A 110 -12.75 -2.69 16.09
N THR A 111 -12.94 -4.01 16.02
CA THR A 111 -12.00 -5.01 16.54
C THR A 111 -10.87 -5.34 15.56
N ILE A 112 -10.95 -4.89 14.31
CA ILE A 112 -9.88 -5.05 13.32
C ILE A 112 -8.68 -4.20 13.72
N ILE A 113 -7.50 -4.81 13.75
CA ILE A 113 -6.25 -4.15 14.12
C ILE A 113 -5.24 -4.30 12.98
N PRO A 114 -4.88 -3.21 12.27
CA PRO A 114 -3.85 -3.24 11.26
C PRO A 114 -2.46 -3.31 11.88
N ILE A 115 -1.49 -3.81 11.12
CA ILE A 115 -0.15 -4.16 11.59
C ILE A 115 0.61 -2.98 12.21
N TRP A 116 0.41 -1.75 11.74
CA TRP A 116 1.03 -0.57 12.34
C TRP A 116 0.55 -0.33 13.77
N ARG A 117 -0.74 -0.56 14.03
CA ARG A 117 -1.33 -0.43 15.37
C ARG A 117 -0.94 -1.61 16.24
N LEU A 118 -0.99 -2.82 15.70
CA LEU A 118 -0.56 -4.03 16.41
C LEU A 118 0.92 -3.95 16.86
N ASN A 119 1.82 -3.46 16.00
CA ASN A 119 3.23 -3.24 16.32
C ASN A 119 3.39 -2.33 17.55
N GLU A 120 2.70 -1.19 17.57
CA GLU A 120 2.75 -0.24 18.69
C GLU A 120 2.03 -0.72 19.96
N MET A 121 1.11 -1.67 19.85
CA MET A 121 0.49 -2.36 21.00
C MET A 121 1.41 -3.42 21.61
N SER A 122 2.38 -3.91 20.85
CA SER A 122 3.17 -5.09 21.22
C SER A 122 4.32 -4.82 22.19
N GLY A 123 4.47 -3.59 22.67
CA GLY A 123 5.41 -3.27 23.75
C GLY A 123 6.07 -1.90 23.64
N HIS A 124 6.93 -1.59 24.62
CA HIS A 124 7.68 -0.34 24.65
C HIS A 124 8.71 -0.23 23.51
N GLY A 125 8.90 1.00 23.02
CA GLY A 125 9.89 1.30 21.96
C GLY A 125 9.48 0.82 20.56
N ARG A 126 8.23 0.36 20.37
CA ARG A 126 7.70 -0.04 19.07
C ARG A 126 6.92 1.13 18.48
N PHE A 127 7.40 1.66 17.37
CA PHE A 127 6.81 2.83 16.70
C PHE A 127 6.60 2.50 15.22
N SER A 128 5.45 2.93 14.69
CA SER A 128 5.08 2.67 13.31
C SER A 128 5.00 3.96 12.51
N GLY A 129 5.39 3.88 11.24
CA GLY A 129 5.21 4.92 10.24
C GLY A 129 4.27 4.48 9.13
N SER A 130 3.44 5.39 8.65
CA SER A 130 2.68 5.20 7.42
C SER A 130 2.88 6.38 6.47
N MET A 131 3.49 6.09 5.34
CA MET A 131 3.61 6.98 4.20
C MET A 131 2.50 6.60 3.21
N MET A 132 1.33 7.21 3.41
CA MET A 132 0.18 7.15 2.50
C MET A 132 -0.47 5.77 2.32
N TRP A 133 -0.24 4.81 3.24
CA TRP A 133 -0.88 3.50 3.14
C TRP A 133 -2.42 3.59 3.30
N PRO A 134 -3.23 2.92 2.46
CA PRO A 134 -4.69 2.92 2.59
C PRO A 134 -5.17 2.51 3.99
N GLY A 135 -6.06 3.32 4.57
CA GLY A 135 -6.61 3.11 5.91
C GLY A 135 -5.81 3.71 7.06
N ALA A 136 -4.50 3.95 6.89
CA ALA A 136 -3.63 4.39 8.00
C ALA A 136 -3.84 5.86 8.43
N ALA A 137 -4.55 6.67 7.63
CA ALA A 137 -4.93 8.04 7.97
C ALA A 137 -6.13 8.13 8.92
N PHE A 138 -6.67 7.00 9.36
CA PHE A 138 -7.77 6.86 10.29
C PHE A 138 -7.30 6.21 11.60
N GLU A 139 -7.97 6.55 12.70
CA GLU A 139 -7.61 6.06 14.02
C GLU A 139 -8.07 4.62 14.25
N TYR A 140 -7.17 3.75 14.70
CA TYR A 140 -7.50 2.41 15.18
C TYR A 140 -7.33 2.38 16.69
N GLN A 141 -8.39 1.99 17.42
CA GLN A 141 -8.43 2.07 18.89
C GLN A 141 -8.04 3.46 19.42
N GLY A 142 -8.56 4.51 18.75
CA GLY A 142 -8.37 5.92 19.11
C GLY A 142 -6.96 6.46 18.89
N LYS A 143 -6.14 5.82 18.03
CA LYS A 143 -4.77 6.25 17.74
C LYS A 143 -4.43 6.17 16.25
N LEU A 144 -3.76 7.21 15.76
CA LEU A 144 -3.02 7.18 14.50
C LEU A 144 -1.64 6.53 14.69
N PRO A 145 -0.99 6.04 13.61
CA PRO A 145 0.42 5.65 13.65
C PRO A 145 1.30 6.77 14.20
N THR A 146 2.40 6.41 14.88
CA THR A 146 3.35 7.36 15.47
C THR A 146 3.86 8.37 14.46
N HIS A 147 4.20 7.92 13.26
CA HIS A 147 4.58 8.77 12.14
C HIS A 147 3.56 8.60 11.01
N LEU A 148 3.07 9.71 10.46
CA LEU A 148 2.02 9.66 9.45
C LEU A 148 2.19 10.76 8.42
N GLN A 149 2.13 10.37 7.15
CA GLN A 149 1.82 11.26 6.04
C GLN A 149 0.51 10.81 5.40
N LYS A 150 -0.47 11.72 5.34
CA LYS A 150 -1.74 11.50 4.65
C LYS A 150 -1.53 11.47 3.14
N PHE A 151 -2.44 10.84 2.41
CA PHE A 151 -2.37 10.73 0.96
C PHE A 151 -2.22 12.11 0.29
N ASP A 152 -1.16 12.25 -0.51
CA ASP A 152 -0.88 13.43 -1.33
C ASP A 152 -0.11 12.96 -2.57
N PRO A 153 -0.78 12.78 -3.72
CA PRO A 153 -0.18 12.18 -4.91
C PRO A 153 0.93 13.07 -5.51
N GLU A 154 0.94 14.36 -5.19
CA GLU A 154 1.93 15.33 -5.69
C GLU A 154 3.28 15.23 -4.96
N TRP A 155 3.38 14.40 -3.91
CA TRP A 155 4.63 14.23 -3.18
C TRP A 155 5.71 13.55 -4.01
N ASN A 156 6.85 14.25 -4.11
CA ASN A 156 8.06 13.71 -4.71
C ASN A 156 8.47 12.39 -4.05
N TRP A 157 8.73 11.38 -4.88
CA TRP A 157 9.05 10.02 -4.44
C TRP A 157 10.35 9.87 -3.68
N TYR A 158 11.39 10.62 -4.03
CA TYR A 158 12.65 10.60 -3.28
C TYR A 158 12.47 11.24 -1.91
N LYS A 159 11.67 12.31 -1.82
CA LYS A 159 11.28 12.92 -0.53
C LYS A 159 10.46 11.96 0.35
N ARG A 160 9.57 11.14 -0.24
CA ARG A 160 8.86 10.06 0.49
C ARG A 160 9.88 9.11 1.15
N VAL A 161 10.88 8.65 0.38
CA VAL A 161 11.96 7.79 0.90
C VAL A 161 12.76 8.48 2.01
N ASP A 162 13.22 9.71 1.79
CA ASP A 162 14.01 10.43 2.78
C ASP A 162 13.25 10.63 4.10
N THR A 163 11.94 10.90 4.01
CA THR A 163 11.07 11.06 5.18
C THR A 163 10.88 9.74 5.93
N VAL A 164 10.67 8.63 5.22
CA VAL A 164 10.60 7.29 5.83
C VAL A 164 11.89 6.96 6.58
N LEU A 165 13.05 7.24 5.98
CA LEU A 165 14.34 7.01 6.65
C LEU A 165 14.51 7.92 7.88
N SER A 166 14.04 9.16 7.82
CA SER A 166 14.05 10.06 8.97
C SER A 166 13.20 9.56 10.14
N TRP A 167 12.10 8.84 9.86
CA TRP A 167 11.28 8.23 10.92
C TRP A 167 11.99 7.06 11.58
N ILE A 168 12.75 6.27 10.82
CA ILE A 168 13.57 5.16 11.34
C ILE A 168 14.69 5.67 12.25
N GLU A 169 15.24 6.84 11.91
CA GLU A 169 16.32 7.51 12.64
C GLU A 169 15.81 8.53 13.68
N ASP A 170 14.51 8.55 13.98
CA ASP A 170 13.94 9.49 14.94
C ASP A 170 14.59 9.29 16.32
N PRO A 171 15.15 10.34 16.95
CA PRO A 171 15.93 10.22 18.18
C PRO A 171 15.12 9.80 19.42
N THR A 172 13.78 9.89 19.36
CA THR A 172 12.89 9.66 20.49
C THR A 172 11.86 8.55 20.22
N LYS A 173 11.46 8.40 18.96
CA LYS A 173 10.44 7.46 18.50
C LYS A 173 10.88 6.75 17.22
N PRO A 174 12.04 6.07 17.22
CA PRO A 174 12.59 5.46 16.01
C PRO A 174 11.64 4.38 15.49
N ALA A 175 11.10 4.58 14.29
CA ALA A 175 10.15 3.68 13.66
C ALA A 175 10.82 2.33 13.35
N ASN A 176 10.20 1.24 13.79
CA ASN A 176 10.65 -0.11 13.48
C ASN A 176 9.75 -0.80 12.44
N LEU A 177 8.63 -0.19 12.09
CA LEU A 177 7.73 -0.65 11.03
C LEU A 177 7.30 0.55 10.21
N VAL A 178 7.53 0.52 8.91
CA VAL A 178 7.07 1.59 8.00
C VAL A 178 6.32 1.00 6.81
N MET A 179 5.12 1.48 6.57
CA MET A 179 4.30 1.17 5.40
C MET A 179 4.46 2.30 4.38
N LEU A 180 5.02 2.02 3.20
CA LEU A 180 5.36 2.99 2.16
C LEU A 180 4.64 2.67 0.85
N TYR A 181 3.84 3.61 0.37
CA TYR A 181 3.00 3.43 -0.82
C TYR A 181 3.34 4.39 -1.95
N PHE A 182 3.22 3.89 -3.19
CA PHE A 182 3.29 4.65 -4.44
C PHE A 182 2.15 4.25 -5.38
N GLU A 183 1.53 5.23 -6.03
CA GLU A 183 0.34 5.10 -6.86
C GLU A 183 0.59 4.51 -8.26
N GLU A 184 1.84 4.17 -8.56
CA GLU A 184 2.29 3.74 -9.88
C GLU A 184 2.82 2.31 -9.82
N PRO A 185 2.70 1.53 -10.92
CA PRO A 185 2.28 1.95 -12.26
C PRO A 185 0.75 1.99 -12.51
N ASP A 186 -0.09 1.79 -11.49
CA ASP A 186 -1.56 1.70 -11.64
C ASP A 186 -2.18 2.84 -12.45
N THR A 187 -1.85 4.09 -12.11
CA THR A 187 -2.42 5.28 -12.77
C THR A 187 -2.12 5.27 -14.27
N HIS A 188 -0.87 4.98 -14.68
CA HIS A 188 -0.51 4.88 -16.09
C HIS A 188 -1.04 3.61 -16.75
N GLY A 189 -1.13 2.51 -16.00
CA GLY A 189 -1.74 1.26 -16.45
C GLY A 189 -3.20 1.44 -16.83
N HIS A 190 -3.95 2.24 -16.06
CA HIS A 190 -5.32 2.62 -16.37
C HIS A 190 -5.42 3.53 -17.60
N ALA A 191 -4.54 4.53 -17.72
CA ALA A 191 -4.61 5.51 -18.80
C ALA A 191 -4.16 4.95 -20.17
N PHE A 192 -3.14 4.10 -20.19
CA PHE A 192 -2.45 3.68 -21.42
C PHE A 192 -2.44 2.16 -21.65
N GLY A 193 -2.77 1.37 -20.64
CA GLY A 193 -2.74 -0.08 -20.68
C GLY A 193 -1.42 -0.70 -20.24
N PRO A 194 -1.42 -1.92 -19.71
CA PRO A 194 -0.28 -2.54 -18.99
C PRO A 194 0.97 -2.82 -19.85
N LYS A 195 0.89 -2.70 -21.17
CA LYS A 195 2.00 -2.97 -22.10
C LYS A 195 2.43 -1.72 -22.87
N SER A 196 1.98 -0.54 -22.46
CA SER A 196 2.29 0.71 -23.14
C SER A 196 3.73 1.18 -22.87
N LYS A 197 4.23 2.09 -23.70
CA LYS A 197 5.55 2.72 -23.46
C LYS A 197 5.54 3.57 -22.19
N GLU A 198 4.40 4.19 -21.86
CA GLU A 198 4.23 5.03 -20.69
C GLU A 198 4.34 4.20 -19.39
N VAL A 199 3.77 2.99 -19.38
CA VAL A 199 3.97 2.04 -18.27
C VAL A 199 5.43 1.62 -18.17
N VAL A 200 6.11 1.34 -19.30
CA VAL A 200 7.54 0.98 -19.30
C VAL A 200 8.41 2.11 -18.72
N GLU A 201 8.15 3.36 -19.09
CA GLU A 201 8.83 4.54 -18.54
C GLU A 201 8.55 4.67 -17.03
N MET A 202 7.32 4.38 -16.60
CA MET A 202 6.98 4.44 -15.18
C MET A 202 7.67 3.36 -14.35
N LEU A 203 7.77 2.14 -14.89
CA LEU A 203 8.52 1.05 -14.26
C LEU A 203 10.00 1.41 -14.07
N GLN A 204 10.63 2.09 -15.03
CA GLN A 204 12.00 2.59 -14.88
C GLN A 204 12.12 3.61 -13.75
N ARG A 205 11.13 4.49 -13.58
CA ARG A 205 11.12 5.47 -12.49
C ARG A 205 10.97 4.80 -11.12
N LEU A 206 10.09 3.82 -11.00
CA LEU A 206 9.92 3.03 -9.77
C LEU A 206 11.19 2.23 -9.43
N ASP A 207 11.84 1.64 -10.44
CA ASP A 207 13.12 0.96 -10.28
C ASP A 207 14.22 1.89 -9.72
N ASN A 208 14.26 3.15 -10.20
CA ASN A 208 15.18 4.17 -9.70
C ASN A 208 14.88 4.61 -8.26
N VAL A 209 13.61 4.69 -7.86
CA VAL A 209 13.23 4.97 -6.47
C VAL A 209 13.62 3.82 -5.56
N SER A 210 13.41 2.57 -5.98
CA SER A 210 13.89 1.39 -5.26
C SER A 210 15.41 1.40 -5.11
N TYR A 211 16.14 1.70 -6.19
CA TYR A 211 17.59 1.88 -6.12
C TYR A 211 17.99 2.94 -5.11
N TYR A 212 17.34 4.11 -5.14
CA TYR A 212 17.62 5.19 -4.23
C TYR A 212 17.39 4.80 -2.77
N LEU A 213 16.28 4.14 -2.43
CA LEU A 213 16.02 3.63 -1.08
C LEU A 213 17.17 2.75 -0.58
N HIS A 214 17.58 1.76 -1.37
CA HIS A 214 18.64 0.83 -0.99
C HIS A 214 20.02 1.49 -0.90
N GLU A 215 20.32 2.45 -1.79
CA GLU A 215 21.56 3.23 -1.70
C GLU A 215 21.59 4.14 -0.46
N GLN A 216 20.46 4.74 -0.08
CA GLN A 216 20.40 5.54 1.15
C GLN A 216 20.56 4.68 2.40
N LEU A 217 19.93 3.50 2.45
CA LEU A 217 20.16 2.53 3.52
C LEU A 217 21.64 2.16 3.63
N LYS A 218 22.30 1.89 2.50
CA LYS A 218 23.73 1.60 2.45
C LYS A 218 24.58 2.75 2.95
N ARG A 219 24.34 3.98 2.47
CA ARG A 219 25.07 5.18 2.90
C ARG A 219 24.94 5.46 4.39
N LYS A 220 23.79 5.12 4.97
CA LYS A 220 23.49 5.26 6.40
C LYS A 220 23.98 4.08 7.24
N GLY A 221 24.60 3.06 6.64
CA GLY A 221 25.04 1.85 7.36
C GLY A 221 23.88 1.00 7.91
N LEU A 222 22.73 1.05 7.26
CA LEU A 222 21.49 0.39 7.66
C LEU A 222 21.16 -0.88 6.85
N THR A 223 21.98 -1.23 5.84
CA THR A 223 21.73 -2.38 4.96
C THR A 223 21.48 -3.68 5.72
N ASP A 224 22.30 -3.98 6.74
CA ASP A 224 22.17 -5.23 7.52
C ASP A 224 21.25 -5.09 8.74
N LYS A 225 20.58 -3.94 8.89
CA LYS A 225 19.71 -3.62 10.04
C LYS A 225 18.24 -3.48 9.68
N VAL A 226 17.94 -3.22 8.40
CA VAL A 226 16.60 -2.94 7.92
C VAL A 226 16.18 -4.01 6.92
N ASN A 227 15.07 -4.68 7.22
CA ASN A 227 14.39 -5.54 6.27
C ASN A 227 13.54 -4.68 5.32
N VAL A 228 13.54 -4.99 4.03
CA VAL A 228 12.72 -4.30 3.04
C VAL A 228 11.92 -5.33 2.25
N ILE A 229 10.59 -5.21 2.28
CA ILE A 229 9.68 -6.01 1.46
C ILE A 229 9.17 -5.12 0.33
N HIS A 230 9.39 -5.52 -0.91
CA HIS A 230 8.74 -4.91 -2.08
C HIS A 230 7.57 -5.79 -2.50
N LEU A 231 6.38 -5.23 -2.62
CA LEU A 231 5.16 -5.95 -2.97
C LEU A 231 4.21 -5.11 -3.83
N SER A 232 3.10 -5.73 -4.22
CA SER A 232 1.99 -5.07 -4.88
C SER A 232 0.67 -5.68 -4.42
N ASP A 233 -0.39 -4.90 -4.55
CA ASP A 233 -1.75 -5.17 -4.13
C ASP A 233 -2.61 -5.83 -5.22
N HIS A 234 -2.28 -5.66 -6.49
CA HIS A 234 -2.86 -6.41 -7.61
C HIS A 234 -2.01 -6.32 -8.89
N GLY A 235 -2.50 -6.94 -9.96
CA GLY A 235 -1.97 -6.76 -11.32
C GLY A 235 -2.75 -5.72 -12.12
N MET A 236 -2.57 -5.74 -13.43
CA MET A 236 -3.27 -4.88 -14.39
C MET A 236 -3.59 -5.65 -15.68
N THR A 237 -4.75 -5.38 -16.28
CA THR A 237 -5.17 -6.02 -17.54
C THR A 237 -5.73 -5.03 -18.54
N THR A 238 -5.60 -5.34 -19.83
CA THR A 238 -6.21 -4.57 -20.91
C THR A 238 -7.68 -4.89 -20.99
N VAL A 239 -8.53 -3.87 -21.11
CA VAL A 239 -9.95 -4.04 -21.41
C VAL A 239 -10.24 -3.41 -22.77
N THR A 240 -11.06 -4.07 -23.58
CA THR A 240 -11.49 -3.56 -24.89
C THR A 240 -13.01 -3.42 -24.92
N PRO A 241 -13.58 -2.47 -25.68
CA PRO A 241 -15.03 -2.31 -25.79
C PRO A 241 -15.76 -3.58 -26.25
N ALA A 242 -15.11 -4.45 -27.01
CA ALA A 242 -15.66 -5.73 -27.43
C ALA A 242 -15.99 -6.67 -26.26
N ASN A 243 -15.34 -6.48 -25.11
CA ASN A 243 -15.53 -7.27 -23.89
C ASN A 243 -16.43 -6.57 -22.86
N PHE A 244 -17.05 -5.42 -23.22
CA PHE A 244 -17.96 -4.73 -22.31
C PHE A 244 -19.34 -5.38 -22.33
N ILE A 245 -19.84 -5.71 -21.14
CA ILE A 245 -21.23 -6.14 -20.95
C ILE A 245 -22.07 -4.90 -20.66
N ASP A 246 -22.95 -4.56 -21.60
CA ASP A 246 -23.92 -3.48 -21.44
C ASP A 246 -25.17 -3.98 -20.70
N PHE A 247 -25.25 -3.69 -19.40
CA PHE A 247 -26.39 -4.08 -18.56
C PHE A 247 -27.72 -3.49 -19.02
N THR A 248 -27.73 -2.35 -19.73
CA THR A 248 -28.98 -1.72 -20.17
C THR A 248 -29.74 -2.56 -21.21
N LYS A 249 -29.05 -3.52 -21.85
CA LYS A 249 -29.65 -4.51 -22.77
C LYS A 249 -30.39 -5.64 -22.04
N TYR A 250 -30.06 -5.88 -20.78
CA TYR A 250 -30.57 -7.02 -20.00
C TYR A 250 -31.43 -6.61 -18.82
N LEU A 251 -31.18 -5.43 -18.25
CA LEU A 251 -31.86 -4.90 -17.07
C LEU A 251 -32.60 -3.61 -17.42
N LYS A 252 -33.84 -3.51 -16.96
CA LYS A 252 -34.65 -2.30 -17.15
C LYS A 252 -33.97 -1.12 -16.43
N PRO A 253 -33.81 0.05 -17.08
CA PRO A 253 -33.32 1.25 -16.40
C PRO A 253 -34.10 1.55 -15.12
N ASN A 254 -33.45 2.16 -14.14
CA ASN A 254 -34.03 2.54 -12.83
C ASN A 254 -34.52 1.38 -11.94
N THR A 255 -34.25 0.12 -12.28
CA THR A 255 -34.63 -1.03 -11.43
C THR A 255 -33.53 -1.51 -10.50
N TYR A 256 -32.31 -1.00 -10.67
CA TYR A 256 -31.13 -1.39 -9.90
C TYR A 256 -30.22 -0.18 -9.64
N GLU A 257 -29.27 -0.36 -8.73
CA GLU A 257 -28.16 0.53 -8.43
C GLU A 257 -26.85 -0.25 -8.57
N ILE A 258 -25.81 0.42 -9.06
CA ILE A 258 -24.46 -0.14 -9.14
C ILE A 258 -23.67 0.42 -7.97
N ALA A 259 -23.19 -0.46 -7.10
CA ALA A 259 -22.55 -0.10 -5.84
C ALA A 259 -21.01 -0.12 -5.88
N CYS A 260 -20.43 -0.76 -6.89
CA CYS A 260 -18.98 -0.93 -7.07
C CYS A 260 -18.57 -0.62 -8.52
N THR A 261 -17.27 -0.52 -8.76
CA THR A 261 -16.72 -0.32 -10.12
C THR A 261 -16.29 -1.64 -10.75
N SER A 262 -16.34 -1.74 -12.08
CA SER A 262 -15.79 -2.86 -12.84
C SER A 262 -14.31 -3.12 -12.48
N PRO A 263 -13.80 -4.35 -12.58
CA PRO A 263 -14.46 -5.54 -13.14
C PRO A 263 -15.38 -6.30 -12.15
N ALA A 264 -15.32 -6.02 -10.85
CA ALA A 264 -16.16 -6.65 -9.83
C ALA A 264 -17.36 -5.75 -9.48
N LEU A 265 -18.43 -5.83 -10.28
CA LEU A 265 -19.64 -5.02 -10.09
C LEU A 265 -20.59 -5.65 -9.08
N HIS A 266 -21.12 -4.83 -8.18
CA HIS A 266 -22.24 -5.20 -7.30
C HIS A 266 -23.50 -4.50 -7.83
N VAL A 267 -24.49 -5.30 -8.23
CA VAL A 267 -25.79 -4.83 -8.72
C VAL A 267 -26.83 -5.05 -7.63
N ILE A 268 -27.46 -3.98 -7.17
CA ILE A 268 -28.41 -4.00 -6.06
C ILE A 268 -29.80 -3.66 -6.61
N PRO A 269 -30.82 -4.52 -6.45
CA PRO A 269 -32.17 -4.20 -6.88
C PRO A 269 -32.73 -3.06 -6.03
N LYS A 270 -33.46 -2.13 -6.66
CA LYS A 270 -34.24 -1.14 -5.93
C LYS A 270 -35.42 -1.81 -5.22
N GLN A 271 -35.87 -1.21 -4.11
CA GLN A 271 -36.99 -1.77 -3.36
C GLN A 271 -38.25 -1.83 -4.24
N GLY A 272 -38.91 -2.99 -4.28
CA GLY A 272 -40.13 -3.20 -5.07
C GLY A 272 -39.91 -3.52 -6.55
N THR A 273 -38.66 -3.68 -7.02
CA THR A 273 -38.34 -4.02 -8.42
C THR A 273 -37.94 -5.49 -8.60
N TYR A 274 -38.38 -6.38 -7.71
CA TYR A 274 -38.19 -7.82 -7.80
C TYR A 274 -39.03 -8.40 -8.95
N TYR A 275 -38.57 -8.29 -10.18
CA TYR A 275 -39.15 -9.03 -11.30
C TYR A 275 -38.30 -10.28 -11.53
N LEU A 276 -38.94 -11.44 -11.43
CA LEU A 276 -38.40 -12.76 -11.70
C LEU A 276 -37.52 -12.71 -12.95
N VAL A 277 -36.22 -12.95 -12.79
CA VAL A 277 -35.34 -13.28 -13.91
C VAL A 277 -36.00 -14.50 -14.57
N PRO A 278 -36.48 -14.44 -15.83
CA PRO A 278 -36.93 -15.64 -16.52
C PRO A 278 -35.74 -16.59 -16.46
N SER A 279 -35.96 -17.80 -15.96
CA SER A 279 -34.91 -18.81 -15.77
C SER A 279 -33.89 -18.72 -16.90
N LEU A 280 -32.70 -18.20 -16.60
CA LEU A 280 -31.57 -18.36 -17.49
C LEU A 280 -31.26 -19.86 -17.42
N GLY A 281 -31.78 -20.60 -18.40
CA GLY A 281 -31.42 -21.99 -18.63
C GLY A 281 -29.94 -22.03 -18.99
N PHE A 282 -29.10 -22.10 -17.95
CA PHE A 282 -27.72 -22.51 -18.11
C PHE A 282 -27.73 -24.03 -18.25
N ILE A 283 -27.50 -24.48 -19.48
CA ILE A 283 -26.97 -25.82 -19.80
C ILE A 283 -25.45 -25.72 -19.72
#